data_AF-A0A1F4W5X8-F1
#
_entry.id   AF-A0A1F4W5X8-F1
#
_cell.length_a   1.000
_cell.length_b   1.000
_cell.length_c   1.000
_cell.angle_alpha   90.00
_cell.angle_beta   90.00
_cell.angle_gamma   90.00
#
_symmetry.space_group_name_H-M   'P 1'
#
loop_
_entity.id
_entity.type
_entity.pdbx_description
1 polymer ?
#
loop_
_entity_poly.entity_id
_entity_poly.type
_entity_poly.pdbx_seq_one_letter_code
_entity_poly.pdbx_strand_id
1 'polypeptide(L)'
;MTDKLVAPNESPSPTRDIERGLKERLIGQDRAIREITRALERAFAGLNNPEHPIAVLAFFGPTGTGKTLAAEALANCFTKKIVWRCSRYHECLVEYSDEEQRAGEVPKCCPVHSKSNPPIERVALPSIWTIDCGAMGGSLDHAVTVLLGSPPSYVGHNQPPLFAGGKAPRVVLFDEAEKALLSSGWNGNSSFANILLKILDKGKIRNNHGEEVDFTQSIIILTGNLGAVEIMKEFSGKLGFSTAEQSSRKDFSKMTDEEIAQINRRIYATVKAKAERELAPEFLNRLDRLVVFHFLTHRDYERILQKELAKVQKRVKRKVIKKRKAPAFVLTFSPPVLDYLLRESLGDRQSGARPVVRVIEKKVVTELAKLINGRMIKPRDHLEARVEKENNEEGVPEETIVFYRTNSQESRTAILSPSPHHRRPSSLEDEDA
;
A
#
# COMPACT_ATOMS: atom_id res chain seq x y z
N MET A 1 -46.88 -0.01 23.45
CA MET A 1 -46.40 -0.44 22.13
C MET A 1 -44.90 -0.18 22.09
N THR A 2 -44.08 -1.22 21.98
CA THR A 2 -42.64 -1.07 21.79
C THR A 2 -42.37 -1.10 20.30
N ASP A 3 -42.22 0.07 19.70
CA ASP A 3 -41.75 0.16 18.32
C ASP A 3 -40.27 -0.19 18.28
N LYS A 4 -39.96 -1.26 17.54
CA LYS A 4 -38.59 -1.62 17.25
C LYS A 4 -38.01 -0.50 16.39
N LEU A 5 -36.95 0.15 16.85
CA LEU A 5 -36.21 1.10 16.03
C LEU A 5 -35.62 0.35 14.84
N VAL A 6 -36.18 0.59 13.64
CA VAL A 6 -35.66 0.08 12.37
C VAL A 6 -34.84 1.20 11.75
N ALA A 7 -33.56 0.92 11.47
CA ALA A 7 -32.71 1.88 10.78
C ALA A 7 -33.32 2.21 9.40
N PRO A 8 -33.40 3.49 8.99
CA PRO A 8 -33.90 3.85 7.68
C PRO A 8 -32.96 3.28 6.60
N ASN A 9 -33.52 2.69 5.54
CA ASN A 9 -32.75 2.00 4.49
C ASN A 9 -31.61 2.87 3.89
N GLU A 10 -31.82 4.18 3.78
CA GLU A 10 -30.94 5.10 3.02
C GLU A 10 -30.47 6.33 3.80
N SER A 11 -30.23 6.20 5.11
CA SER A 11 -29.61 7.31 5.86
C SER A 11 -28.14 7.49 5.47
N PRO A 12 -27.64 8.71 5.21
CA PRO A 12 -26.21 8.96 5.14
C PRO A 12 -25.58 8.62 6.50
N SER A 13 -24.57 7.75 6.51
CA SER A 13 -23.81 7.43 7.72
C SER A 13 -22.31 7.62 7.46
N PRO A 14 -21.55 8.19 8.42
CA PRO A 14 -20.09 8.32 8.29
C PRO A 14 -19.39 7.00 8.00
N THR A 15 -19.93 5.89 8.52
CA THR A 15 -19.43 4.54 8.27
C THR A 15 -19.61 4.07 6.83
N ARG A 16 -20.73 4.44 6.18
CA ARG A 16 -20.97 4.14 4.74
C ARG A 16 -20.00 4.92 3.85
N ASP A 17 -19.66 6.16 4.20
CA ASP A 17 -18.69 6.94 3.44
C ASP A 17 -17.28 6.33 3.52
N ILE A 18 -16.88 5.85 4.71
CA ILE A 18 -15.63 5.10 4.89
C ILE A 18 -15.67 3.78 4.14
N GLU A 19 -16.77 3.02 4.21
CA GLU A 19 -16.94 1.78 3.46
C GLU A 19 -16.73 2.00 1.96
N ARG A 20 -17.36 3.05 1.41
CA ARG A 20 -17.19 3.44 0.01
C ARG A 20 -15.74 3.81 -0.32
N GLY A 21 -15.12 4.67 0.48
CA GLY A 21 -13.72 5.07 0.28
C GLY A 21 -12.73 3.90 0.36
N LEU A 22 -12.99 2.93 1.24
CA LEU A 22 -12.23 1.68 1.33
C LEU A 22 -12.46 0.79 0.10
N LYS A 23 -13.70 0.56 -0.33
CA LYS A 23 -14.03 -0.25 -1.53
C LYS A 23 -13.49 0.34 -2.83
N GLU A 24 -13.36 1.66 -2.91
CA GLU A 24 -12.70 2.32 -4.04
C GLU A 24 -11.22 1.95 -4.15
N ARG A 25 -10.55 1.64 -3.02
CA ARG A 25 -9.10 1.34 -2.96
C ARG A 25 -8.77 -0.15 -2.78
N LEU A 26 -9.59 -0.92 -2.08
CA LEU A 26 -9.39 -2.33 -1.78
C LEU A 26 -10.29 -3.21 -2.65
N ILE A 27 -9.73 -4.27 -3.22
CA ILE A 27 -10.43 -5.23 -4.07
C ILE A 27 -10.34 -6.61 -3.41
N GLY A 28 -11.46 -7.34 -3.37
CA GLY A 28 -11.52 -8.70 -2.83
C GLY A 28 -11.51 -8.80 -1.30
N GLN A 29 -11.64 -7.67 -0.58
CA GLN A 29 -11.49 -7.61 0.88
C GLN A 29 -12.77 -7.11 1.59
N ASP A 30 -13.96 -7.42 1.05
CA ASP A 30 -15.23 -6.88 1.56
C ASP A 30 -15.52 -7.24 3.03
N ARG A 31 -15.13 -8.44 3.49
CA ARG A 31 -15.27 -8.81 4.89
C ARG A 31 -14.38 -7.94 5.77
N ALA A 32 -13.11 -7.75 5.40
CA ALA A 32 -12.20 -6.88 6.14
C ALA A 32 -12.73 -5.44 6.24
N ILE A 33 -13.26 -4.90 5.14
CA ILE A 33 -13.88 -3.56 5.11
C ILE A 33 -15.06 -3.46 6.08
N ARG A 34 -15.94 -4.47 6.11
CA ARG A 34 -17.06 -4.53 7.07
C ARG A 34 -16.59 -4.58 8.52
N GLU A 35 -15.54 -5.34 8.81
CA GLU A 35 -14.99 -5.43 10.17
C GLU A 35 -14.35 -4.10 10.59
N ILE A 36 -13.63 -3.41 9.70
CA ILE A 36 -13.08 -2.07 9.95
C ILE A 36 -14.21 -1.07 10.24
N THR A 37 -15.22 -1.00 9.38
CA THR A 37 -16.33 -0.05 9.52
C THR A 37 -17.13 -0.27 10.80
N ARG A 38 -17.41 -1.54 11.14
CA ARG A 38 -18.08 -1.89 12.40
C ARG A 38 -17.27 -1.53 13.64
N ALA A 39 -15.94 -1.62 13.60
CA ALA A 39 -15.12 -1.18 14.73
C ALA A 39 -15.27 0.32 15.00
N LEU A 40 -15.49 1.12 13.95
CA LEU A 40 -15.62 2.57 14.03
C LEU A 40 -17.06 3.05 14.35
N GLU A 41 -18.07 2.19 14.25
CA GLU A 41 -19.47 2.54 14.55
C GLU A 41 -19.63 3.14 15.94
N ARG A 42 -19.00 2.54 16.97
CA ARG A 42 -19.06 3.03 18.35
C ARG A 42 -18.47 4.43 18.49
N ALA A 43 -17.35 4.68 17.83
CA ALA A 43 -16.68 5.98 17.88
C ALA A 43 -17.51 7.06 17.18
N PHE A 44 -18.11 6.77 16.02
CA PHE A 44 -18.99 7.74 15.35
C PHE A 44 -20.31 7.97 16.08
N ALA A 45 -20.75 7.02 16.89
CA ALA A 45 -21.88 7.20 17.80
C ALA A 45 -21.51 8.01 19.06
N GLY A 46 -20.24 8.35 19.27
CA GLY A 46 -19.77 9.04 20.47
C GLY A 46 -19.80 8.17 21.73
N LEU A 47 -19.78 6.84 21.56
CA LEU A 47 -19.86 5.85 22.65
C LEU A 47 -18.51 5.22 22.99
N ASN A 48 -17.41 5.79 22.51
CA ASN A 48 -16.06 5.33 22.86
C ASN A 48 -15.60 5.93 24.20
N ASN A 49 -14.69 5.23 24.87
CA ASN A 49 -14.03 5.79 26.04
C ASN A 49 -13.05 6.89 25.59
N PRO A 50 -13.15 8.14 26.09
CA PRO A 50 -12.28 9.24 25.68
C PRO A 50 -10.81 9.07 26.09
N GLU A 51 -10.51 8.17 27.02
CA GLU A 51 -9.14 7.87 27.46
C GLU A 51 -8.42 6.83 26.58
N HIS A 52 -9.12 6.20 25.63
CA HIS A 52 -8.54 5.19 24.76
C HIS A 52 -8.48 5.66 23.30
N PRO A 53 -7.65 5.01 22.46
CA PRO A 53 -7.72 5.20 21.01
C PRO A 53 -9.14 4.96 20.47
N ILE A 54 -9.46 5.60 19.35
CA ILE A 54 -10.77 5.50 18.68
C ILE A 54 -11.12 4.04 18.36
N ALA A 55 -10.13 3.31 17.87
CA ALA A 55 -10.22 1.88 17.63
C ALA A 55 -8.81 1.27 17.56
N VAL A 56 -8.68 0.04 18.02
CA VAL A 56 -7.48 -0.78 17.94
C VAL A 56 -7.77 -2.01 17.09
N LEU A 57 -7.14 -2.08 15.91
CA LEU A 57 -7.41 -3.07 14.89
C LEU A 57 -6.17 -3.92 14.62
N ALA A 58 -6.35 -5.25 14.55
CA ALA A 58 -5.30 -6.16 14.08
C ALA A 58 -5.65 -6.68 12.68
N PHE A 59 -4.83 -6.34 11.69
CA PHE A 59 -4.95 -6.75 10.30
C PHE A 59 -4.05 -7.96 10.06
N PHE A 60 -4.62 -9.16 10.03
CA PHE A 60 -3.87 -10.40 9.80
C PHE A 60 -4.28 -11.08 8.51
N GLY A 61 -3.33 -11.74 7.86
CA GLY A 61 -3.58 -12.51 6.64
C GLY A 61 -2.36 -12.57 5.74
N PRO A 62 -2.49 -13.10 4.51
CA PRO A 62 -1.38 -13.35 3.62
C PRO A 62 -0.68 -12.06 3.16
N THR A 63 0.57 -12.19 2.75
CA THR A 63 1.36 -11.11 2.15
C THR A 63 0.70 -10.57 0.88
N GLY A 64 0.79 -9.26 0.67
CA GLY A 64 0.31 -8.62 -0.55
C GLY A 64 -1.21 -8.64 -0.79
N THR A 65 -2.03 -8.91 0.24
CA THR A 65 -3.51 -8.89 0.18
C THR A 65 -4.13 -7.52 0.42
N GLY A 66 -3.32 -6.51 0.76
CA GLY A 66 -3.77 -5.12 0.91
C GLY A 66 -3.91 -4.61 2.34
N LYS A 67 -3.30 -5.25 3.34
CA LYS A 67 -3.32 -4.80 4.75
C LYS A 67 -2.84 -3.34 4.93
N THR A 68 -1.61 -3.05 4.52
CA THR A 68 -1.02 -1.69 4.53
C THR A 68 -1.84 -0.72 3.68
N LEU A 69 -2.28 -1.16 2.49
CA LEU A 69 -3.14 -0.36 1.61
C LEU A 69 -4.47 0.00 2.27
N ALA A 70 -5.04 -0.87 3.12
CA ALA A 70 -6.27 -0.61 3.83
C ALA A 70 -6.09 0.46 4.91
N ALA A 71 -4.99 0.44 5.64
CA ALA A 71 -4.64 1.49 6.60
C ALA A 71 -4.46 2.85 5.91
N GLU A 72 -3.73 2.87 4.79
CA GLU A 72 -3.61 4.09 3.97
C GLU A 72 -4.95 4.56 3.41
N ALA A 73 -5.79 3.64 2.95
CA ALA A 73 -7.12 3.96 2.42
C ALA A 73 -7.99 4.57 3.51
N LEU A 74 -7.98 3.99 4.71
CA LEU A 74 -8.69 4.51 5.87
C LEU A 74 -8.19 5.91 6.25
N ALA A 75 -6.86 6.12 6.30
CA ALA A 75 -6.29 7.44 6.57
C ALA A 75 -6.71 8.51 5.55
N ASN A 76 -6.94 8.12 4.29
CA ASN A 76 -7.41 9.02 3.24
C ASN A 76 -8.91 9.36 3.35
N CYS A 77 -9.69 8.60 4.11
CA CYS A 77 -11.10 8.91 4.39
C CYS A 77 -11.26 10.05 5.41
N PHE A 78 -10.22 10.34 6.19
CA PHE A 78 -10.23 11.39 7.20
C PHE A 78 -9.60 12.69 6.72
N THR A 79 -9.72 13.74 7.54
CA THR A 79 -9.16 15.07 7.27
C THR A 79 -7.68 14.96 6.94
N LYS A 80 -7.31 15.53 5.80
CA LYS A 80 -5.94 15.54 5.31
C LYS A 80 -5.16 16.60 6.07
N LYS A 81 -3.98 16.23 6.58
CA LYS A 81 -3.03 17.17 7.14
C LYS A 81 -2.53 18.07 6.01
N ILE A 82 -2.69 19.37 6.17
CA ILE A 82 -2.15 20.33 5.23
C ILE A 82 -0.68 20.51 5.57
N VAL A 83 0.18 20.18 4.62
CA VAL A 83 1.62 20.35 4.69
C VAL A 83 2.10 21.12 3.47
N TRP A 84 3.30 21.65 3.55
CA TRP A 84 3.92 22.39 2.46
C TRP A 84 5.10 21.61 1.93
N ARG A 85 5.00 21.15 0.69
CA ARG A 85 6.02 20.33 0.04
C ARG A 85 6.96 21.21 -0.77
N CYS A 86 8.25 20.96 -0.65
CA CYS A 86 9.24 21.60 -1.50
C CYS A 86 9.09 21.14 -2.96
N SER A 87 9.07 22.10 -3.88
CA SER A 87 8.96 21.85 -5.33
C SER A 87 10.20 21.18 -5.95
N ARG A 88 11.35 21.26 -5.27
CA ARG A 88 12.63 20.66 -5.70
C ARG A 88 12.95 19.35 -4.99
N TYR A 89 12.61 19.25 -3.71
CA TYR A 89 12.87 18.10 -2.85
C TYR A 89 11.54 17.54 -2.33
N HIS A 90 10.95 16.59 -3.06
CA HIS A 90 9.58 16.14 -2.79
C HIS A 90 9.39 15.40 -1.45
N GLU A 91 10.47 14.95 -0.82
CA GLU A 91 10.48 14.36 0.53
C GLU A 91 10.53 15.42 1.63
N CYS A 92 10.88 16.67 1.31
CA CYS A 92 10.87 17.77 2.25
C CYS A 92 9.44 18.30 2.41
N LEU A 93 8.87 18.04 3.58
CA LEU A 93 7.55 18.46 4.01
C LEU A 93 7.70 19.38 5.23
N VAL A 94 7.06 20.54 5.17
CA VAL A 94 7.05 21.53 6.25
C VAL A 94 5.62 21.70 6.73
N GLU A 95 5.45 21.73 8.04
CA GLU A 95 4.15 21.93 8.67
C GLU A 95 4.11 23.33 9.27
N TYR A 96 2.96 23.99 9.11
CA TYR A 96 2.66 25.27 9.74
C TYR A 96 1.37 25.08 10.53
N SER A 97 1.31 25.67 11.70
CA SER A 97 0.12 25.72 12.55
C SER A 97 -1.07 26.33 11.81
N ASP A 98 -2.28 26.03 12.28
CA ASP A 98 -3.50 26.61 11.70
C ASP A 98 -3.54 28.13 11.85
N GLU A 99 -2.88 28.68 12.88
CA GLU A 99 -2.73 30.11 13.11
C GLU A 99 -1.82 30.76 12.06
N GLU A 100 -0.62 30.23 11.84
CA GLU A 100 0.31 30.70 10.79
C GLU A 100 -0.33 30.64 9.39
N GLN A 101 -1.12 29.58 9.14
CA GLN A 101 -1.85 29.43 7.87
C GLN A 101 -2.97 30.46 7.71
N ARG A 102 -3.71 30.79 8.77
CA ARG A 102 -4.79 31.80 8.73
C ARG A 102 -4.25 33.22 8.65
N ALA A 103 -3.15 33.49 9.35
CA ALA A 103 -2.47 34.78 9.34
C ALA A 103 -1.78 35.06 7.98
N GLY A 104 -1.61 34.06 7.13
CA GLY A 104 -0.91 34.21 5.85
C GLY A 104 0.60 34.29 5.99
N GLU A 105 1.14 33.89 7.14
CA GLU A 105 2.56 33.96 7.49
C GLU A 105 3.39 32.84 6.85
N VAL A 106 2.77 31.96 6.07
CA VAL A 106 3.48 30.87 5.41
C VAL A 106 4.43 31.41 4.33
N PRO A 107 5.76 31.20 4.47
CA PRO A 107 6.75 31.64 3.50
C PRO A 107 6.48 31.10 2.09
N LYS A 108 6.82 31.88 1.05
CA LYS A 108 6.69 31.43 -0.35
C LYS A 108 7.73 30.36 -0.72
N CYS A 109 8.81 30.25 0.04
CA CYS A 109 9.95 29.38 -0.22
C CYS A 109 10.25 28.49 0.99
N CYS A 110 10.90 27.35 0.71
CA CYS A 110 11.16 26.32 1.72
C CYS A 110 12.16 26.84 2.78
N PRO A 111 11.77 26.87 4.07
CA PRO A 111 12.67 27.34 5.14
C PRO A 111 13.84 26.38 5.37
N VAL A 112 13.64 25.08 5.16
CA VAL A 112 14.68 24.04 5.32
C VAL A 112 15.80 24.21 4.28
N HIS A 113 15.45 24.68 3.08
CA HIS A 113 16.38 24.79 1.95
C HIS A 113 16.66 26.26 1.58
N SER A 114 16.76 27.12 2.59
CA SER A 114 16.91 28.58 2.46
C SER A 114 17.98 29.03 1.45
N LYS A 115 19.13 28.34 1.38
CA LYS A 115 20.20 28.62 0.39
C LYS A 115 19.77 28.48 -1.06
N SER A 116 18.90 27.50 -1.36
CA SER A 116 18.40 27.25 -2.73
C SER A 116 17.00 27.82 -2.98
N ASN A 117 16.38 28.33 -1.91
CA ASN A 117 15.08 28.97 -1.84
C ASN A 117 14.00 28.38 -2.78
N PRO A 118 13.78 27.05 -2.78
CA PRO A 118 12.84 26.44 -3.69
C PRO A 118 11.40 26.78 -3.25
N PRO A 119 10.49 27.07 -4.19
CA PRO A 119 9.11 27.37 -3.83
C PRO A 119 8.45 26.16 -3.17
N ILE A 120 7.54 26.43 -2.24
CA ILE A 120 6.74 25.41 -1.57
C ILE A 120 5.32 25.38 -2.13
N GLU A 121 4.73 24.19 -2.18
CA GLU A 121 3.36 23.97 -2.61
C GLU A 121 2.53 23.39 -1.47
N ARG A 122 1.31 23.89 -1.30
CA ARG A 122 0.34 23.35 -0.34
C ARG A 122 -0.12 21.96 -0.79
N VAL A 123 0.08 20.96 0.04
CA VAL A 123 -0.28 19.56 -0.20
C VAL A 123 -1.12 19.06 0.97
N ALA A 124 -2.20 18.35 0.65
CA ALA A 124 -3.00 17.66 1.64
C ALA A 124 -2.56 16.20 1.72
N LEU A 125 -1.85 15.81 2.78
CA LEU A 125 -1.41 14.44 3.02
C LEU A 125 -2.37 13.70 3.96
N PRO A 126 -2.56 12.38 3.78
CA PRO A 126 -3.22 11.58 4.80
C PRO A 126 -2.49 11.73 6.13
N SER A 127 -3.25 11.93 7.22
CA SER A 127 -2.71 11.95 8.58
C SER A 127 -2.46 10.51 9.02
N ILE A 128 -1.29 9.98 8.69
CA ILE A 128 -0.86 8.62 9.04
C ILE A 128 0.59 8.60 9.54
N TRP A 129 0.85 7.87 10.61
CA TRP A 129 2.19 7.38 10.95
C TRP A 129 2.31 5.93 10.53
N THR A 130 3.39 5.59 9.82
CA THR A 130 3.70 4.21 9.44
C THR A 130 5.01 3.81 10.10
N ILE A 131 4.96 2.78 10.92
CA ILE A 131 6.07 2.27 11.72
C ILE A 131 6.36 0.86 11.20
N ASP A 132 7.53 0.65 10.62
CA ASP A 132 7.99 -0.68 10.19
C ASP A 132 8.57 -1.44 11.39
N CYS A 133 7.75 -2.29 12.00
CA CYS A 133 8.16 -3.13 13.12
C CYS A 133 8.99 -4.35 12.68
N GLY A 134 8.97 -4.70 11.39
CA GLY A 134 9.77 -5.79 10.83
C GLY A 134 11.26 -5.44 10.82
N ALA A 135 11.60 -4.20 10.49
CA ALA A 135 12.97 -3.68 10.54
C ALA A 135 13.54 -3.57 11.98
N MET A 136 12.65 -3.52 12.98
CA MET A 136 13.00 -3.33 14.39
C MET A 136 13.35 -4.63 15.14
N GLY A 137 13.18 -5.81 14.50
CA GLY A 137 13.34 -7.11 15.14
C GLY A 137 14.77 -7.53 15.54
N GLY A 138 15.80 -6.76 15.16
CA GLY A 138 17.21 -7.10 15.42
C GLY A 138 17.78 -6.58 16.75
N SER A 139 17.23 -5.51 17.31
CA SER A 139 17.58 -4.96 18.62
C SER A 139 16.39 -4.21 19.19
N LEU A 140 15.79 -4.77 20.25
CA LEU A 140 14.58 -4.22 20.87
C LEU A 140 14.81 -2.81 21.43
N ASP A 141 16.03 -2.51 21.88
CA ASP A 141 16.43 -1.19 22.38
C ASP A 141 16.47 -0.13 21.27
N HIS A 142 16.81 -0.54 20.04
CA HIS A 142 16.76 0.36 18.89
C HIS A 142 15.33 0.78 18.56
N ALA A 143 14.38 -0.16 18.62
CA ALA A 143 12.95 0.12 18.37
C ALA A 143 12.41 1.15 19.37
N VAL A 144 12.69 0.95 20.66
CA VAL A 144 12.28 1.85 21.74
C VAL A 144 12.92 3.23 21.56
N THR A 145 14.19 3.28 21.19
CA THR A 145 14.93 4.52 20.95
C THR A 145 14.36 5.30 19.76
N VAL A 146 13.99 4.62 18.67
CA VAL A 146 13.35 5.27 17.51
C VAL A 146 11.98 5.85 17.89
N LEU A 147 11.20 5.14 18.70
CA LEU A 147 9.86 5.57 19.08
C LEU A 147 9.87 6.67 20.15
N LEU A 148 10.60 6.48 21.25
CA LEU A 148 10.59 7.34 22.44
C LEU A 148 11.80 8.25 22.57
N GLY A 149 12.82 8.09 21.73
CA GLY A 149 14.07 8.85 21.78
C GLY A 149 15.13 8.17 22.64
N SER A 150 16.40 8.54 22.47
CA SER A 150 17.47 8.11 23.39
C SER A 150 17.33 8.86 24.73
N PRO A 151 17.62 8.23 25.88
CA PRO A 151 17.73 8.96 27.14
C PRO A 151 18.82 10.06 27.10
N PRO A 152 18.78 11.06 28.01
CA PRO A 152 19.70 12.21 28.05
C PRO A 152 21.21 11.93 28.08
N SER A 153 21.61 10.68 28.31
CA SER A 153 23.02 10.27 28.43
C SER A 153 23.48 9.29 27.35
N TYR A 154 22.67 9.02 26.32
CA TYR A 154 22.97 8.05 25.26
C TYR A 154 23.23 8.73 23.91
N VAL A 155 24.06 8.09 23.07
CA VAL A 155 24.27 8.50 21.68
C VAL A 155 22.92 8.53 20.95
N GLY A 156 22.63 9.63 20.26
CA GLY A 156 21.35 9.83 19.56
C GLY A 156 20.32 10.70 20.29
N HIS A 157 20.60 11.20 21.50
CA HIS A 157 19.70 12.11 22.24
C HIS A 157 19.26 13.36 21.44
N ASN A 158 20.08 13.82 20.49
CA ASN A 158 19.75 14.97 19.65
C ASN A 158 18.84 14.62 18.46
N GLN A 159 18.50 13.34 18.24
CA GLN A 159 17.51 12.96 17.24
C GLN A 159 16.10 13.05 17.85
N PRO A 160 15.15 13.74 17.19
CA PRO A 160 13.79 13.82 17.69
C PRO A 160 13.13 12.44 17.68
N PRO A 161 12.42 12.04 18.75
CA PRO A 161 11.68 10.79 18.78
C PRO A 161 10.56 10.80 17.74
N LEU A 162 10.17 9.63 17.23
CA LEU A 162 8.99 9.54 16.37
C LEU A 162 7.73 9.99 17.13
N PHE A 163 7.63 9.63 18.41
CA PHE A 163 6.61 10.14 19.33
C PHE A 163 7.10 11.44 19.98
N ALA A 164 7.30 12.46 19.15
CA ALA A 164 7.45 13.84 19.61
C ALA A 164 6.12 14.33 20.21
N GLY A 165 6.17 15.13 21.27
CA GLY A 165 5.01 15.60 22.02
C GLY A 165 3.83 16.10 21.17
N GLY A 166 2.61 15.97 21.69
CA GLY A 166 1.39 16.47 21.05
C GLY A 166 0.41 15.37 20.64
N LYS A 167 -0.39 15.61 19.60
CA LYS A 167 -1.42 14.65 19.15
C LYS A 167 -0.88 13.76 18.05
N ALA A 168 -1.04 12.45 18.22
CA ALA A 168 -0.80 11.47 17.17
C ALA A 168 -1.78 11.67 15.99
N PRO A 169 -1.40 11.24 14.77
CA PRO A 169 -2.27 11.35 13.61
C PRO A 169 -3.52 10.48 13.73
N ARG A 170 -4.49 10.72 12.85
CA ARG A 170 -5.77 9.99 12.85
C ARG A 170 -5.59 8.49 12.68
N VAL A 171 -4.56 8.04 11.96
CA VAL A 171 -4.22 6.63 11.80
C VAL A 171 -2.76 6.40 12.19
N VAL A 172 -2.51 5.41 13.05
CA VAL A 172 -1.18 4.96 13.41
C VAL A 172 -1.05 3.50 13.01
N LEU A 173 -0.18 3.23 12.04
CA LEU A 173 0.06 1.91 11.47
C LEU A 173 1.39 1.35 11.99
N PHE A 174 1.30 0.22 12.68
CA PHE A 174 2.43 -0.64 13.03
C PHE A 174 2.45 -1.80 12.03
N ASP A 175 3.29 -1.67 11.00
CA ASP A 175 3.41 -2.68 9.93
C ASP A 175 4.36 -3.80 10.35
N GLU A 176 3.99 -5.05 10.08
CA GLU A 176 4.70 -6.26 10.53
C GLU A 176 4.93 -6.32 12.05
N ALA A 177 3.93 -5.85 12.81
CA ALA A 177 3.98 -5.81 14.27
C ALA A 177 4.13 -7.20 14.90
N GLU A 178 3.66 -8.26 14.23
CA GLU A 178 3.82 -9.63 14.72
C GLU A 178 5.28 -9.98 14.94
N LYS A 179 6.19 -9.51 14.09
CA LYS A 179 7.63 -9.81 14.23
C LYS A 179 8.20 -9.21 15.49
N ALA A 180 7.87 -7.95 15.78
CA ALA A 180 8.34 -7.26 16.99
C ALA A 180 7.68 -7.79 18.27
N LEU A 181 6.42 -8.24 18.17
CA LEU A 181 5.71 -8.85 19.30
C LEU A 181 6.26 -10.26 19.60
N LEU A 182 6.60 -11.05 18.58
CA LEU A 182 7.02 -12.45 18.72
C LEU A 182 8.54 -12.66 18.87
N SER A 183 9.38 -11.68 18.54
CA SER A 183 10.85 -11.80 18.50
C SER A 183 11.51 -12.19 19.84
N SER A 184 10.84 -11.96 20.97
CA SER A 184 11.42 -12.16 22.30
C SER A 184 10.98 -13.46 22.98
N GLY A 185 10.17 -14.29 22.32
CA GLY A 185 9.33 -15.27 23.02
C GLY A 185 8.29 -14.52 23.85
N TRP A 186 7.01 -14.67 23.55
CA TRP A 186 5.99 -13.89 24.23
C TRP A 186 5.87 -14.30 25.72
N ASN A 187 6.58 -13.59 26.59
CA ASN A 187 6.42 -13.63 28.05
C ASN A 187 5.90 -12.28 28.60
N GLY A 188 5.38 -11.39 27.74
CA GLY A 188 4.95 -10.03 28.16
C GLY A 188 6.09 -9.08 28.55
N ASN A 189 7.36 -9.49 28.38
CA ASN A 189 8.53 -8.73 28.82
C ASN A 189 9.27 -7.98 27.70
N SER A 190 8.69 -7.88 26.51
CA SER A 190 9.30 -7.06 25.45
C SER A 190 9.00 -5.58 25.69
N SER A 191 10.02 -4.74 25.64
CA SER A 191 9.89 -3.28 25.80
C SER A 191 8.91 -2.68 24.79
N PHE A 192 8.86 -3.22 23.57
CA PHE A 192 7.90 -2.81 22.55
C PHE A 192 6.45 -3.18 22.90
N ALA A 193 6.19 -4.41 23.34
CA ALA A 193 4.85 -4.83 23.75
C ALA A 193 4.34 -3.99 24.93
N ASN A 194 5.21 -3.68 25.90
CA ASN A 194 4.88 -2.84 27.04
C ASN A 194 4.53 -1.40 26.63
N ILE A 195 5.26 -0.82 25.69
CA ILE A 195 4.95 0.50 25.10
C ILE A 195 3.60 0.45 24.40
N LEU A 196 3.37 -0.57 23.57
CA LEU A 196 2.14 -0.71 22.82
C LEU A 196 0.95 -0.87 23.78
N LEU A 197 1.01 -1.77 24.76
CA LEU A 197 -0.04 -1.94 25.77
C LEU A 197 -0.35 -0.64 26.51
N LYS A 198 0.67 0.16 26.89
CA LYS A 198 0.43 1.49 27.50
C LYS A 198 -0.36 2.42 26.58
N ILE A 199 -0.05 2.44 25.29
CA ILE A 199 -0.77 3.24 24.29
C ILE A 199 -2.22 2.74 24.14
N LEU A 200 -2.42 1.41 24.08
CA LEU A 200 -3.76 0.83 23.95
C LEU A 200 -4.63 1.06 25.20
N ASP A 201 -4.02 1.10 26.38
CA ASP A 201 -4.70 1.20 27.67
C ASP A 201 -4.99 2.63 28.11
N LYS A 202 -4.11 3.58 27.83
CA LYS A 202 -4.24 4.96 28.33
C LYS A 202 -4.41 5.99 27.22
N GLY A 203 -4.33 5.57 25.95
CA GLY A 203 -4.32 6.46 24.80
C GLY A 203 -3.19 7.48 24.84
N LYS A 204 -2.21 7.35 25.73
CA LYS A 204 -1.19 8.35 26.00
C LYS A 204 0.12 7.70 26.41
N ILE A 205 1.22 8.29 25.99
CA ILE A 205 2.57 7.86 26.39
C ILE A 205 3.49 9.05 26.54
N ARG A 206 4.42 8.99 27.49
CA ARG A 206 5.48 9.99 27.65
C ARG A 206 6.77 9.48 27.02
N ASN A 207 7.42 10.30 26.21
CA ASN A 207 8.71 9.99 25.60
C ASN A 207 9.88 10.23 26.58
N ASN A 208 11.09 9.86 26.18
CA ASN A 208 12.28 9.99 27.03
C ASN A 208 12.74 11.44 27.23
N HIS A 209 12.19 12.38 26.45
CA HIS A 209 12.43 13.82 26.59
C HIS A 209 11.39 14.49 27.51
N GLY A 210 10.45 13.71 28.09
CA GLY A 210 9.43 14.20 29.02
C GLY A 210 8.15 14.71 28.36
N GLU A 211 8.04 14.65 27.03
CA GLU A 211 6.88 15.11 26.29
C GLU A 211 5.79 14.03 26.24
N GLU A 212 4.53 14.44 26.34
CA GLU A 212 3.37 13.53 26.25
C GLU A 212 2.83 13.49 24.81
N VAL A 213 2.54 12.28 24.34
CA VAL A 213 1.89 12.03 23.05
C VAL A 213 0.51 11.41 23.28
N ASP A 214 -0.49 12.00 22.65
CA ASP A 214 -1.91 11.68 22.78
C ASP A 214 -2.44 10.94 21.53
N PHE A 215 -2.86 9.69 21.73
CA PHE A 215 -3.44 8.75 20.77
C PHE A 215 -4.97 8.58 20.92
N THR A 216 -5.63 9.31 21.83
CA THR A 216 -7.09 9.18 22.08
C THR A 216 -7.93 9.49 20.84
N GLN A 217 -7.39 10.27 19.90
CA GLN A 217 -8.02 10.60 18.62
C GLN A 217 -7.51 9.77 17.44
N SER A 218 -6.76 8.71 17.71
CA SER A 218 -6.12 7.86 16.70
C SER A 218 -6.81 6.51 16.57
N ILE A 219 -6.80 5.98 15.35
CA ILE A 219 -7.09 4.59 15.04
C ILE A 219 -5.75 3.87 14.93
N ILE A 220 -5.54 2.88 15.80
CA ILE A 220 -4.31 2.09 15.83
C ILE A 220 -4.52 0.83 15.00
N ILE A 221 -3.63 0.58 14.06
CA ILE A 221 -3.66 -0.57 13.17
C ILE A 221 -2.35 -1.32 13.31
N LEU A 222 -2.45 -2.62 13.58
CA LEU A 222 -1.34 -3.54 13.67
C LEU A 222 -1.45 -4.51 12.51
N THR A 223 -0.42 -4.66 11.69
CA THR A 223 -0.46 -5.68 10.63
C THR A 223 0.40 -6.88 11.01
N GLY A 224 0.07 -8.02 10.41
CA GLY A 224 0.97 -9.17 10.43
C GLY A 224 0.57 -10.27 9.46
N ASN A 225 1.51 -11.17 9.22
CA ASN A 225 1.34 -12.32 8.33
C ASN A 225 0.98 -13.61 9.09
N LEU A 226 0.22 -13.48 10.17
CA LEU A 226 -0.15 -14.58 11.04
C LEU A 226 -1.07 -15.58 10.33
N GLY A 227 -0.80 -16.89 10.47
CA GLY A 227 -1.68 -18.00 10.06
C GLY A 227 -1.71 -18.29 8.56
N ALA A 228 -1.28 -17.35 7.73
CA ALA A 228 -1.33 -17.48 6.28
C ALA A 228 -0.31 -18.49 5.72
N VAL A 229 0.88 -18.56 6.33
CA VAL A 229 1.94 -19.47 5.90
C VAL A 229 1.57 -20.93 6.20
N GLU A 230 0.95 -21.21 7.35
CA GLU A 230 0.49 -22.54 7.72
C GLU A 230 -0.58 -23.05 6.77
N ILE A 231 -1.55 -22.19 6.43
CA ILE A 231 -2.59 -22.50 5.44
C ILE A 231 -1.96 -22.81 4.09
N MET A 232 -1.02 -21.99 3.63
CA MET A 232 -0.32 -22.29 2.37
C MET A 232 0.40 -23.63 2.43
N LYS A 233 1.05 -23.98 3.55
CA LYS A 233 1.74 -25.27 3.72
C LYS A 233 0.77 -26.46 3.72
N GLU A 234 -0.33 -26.37 4.47
CA GLU A 234 -1.37 -27.41 4.56
C GLU A 234 -1.96 -27.71 3.19
N PHE A 235 -2.32 -26.68 2.42
CA PHE A 235 -2.92 -26.83 1.10
C PHE A 235 -1.90 -27.17 0.01
N SER A 236 -0.61 -26.83 0.18
CA SER A 236 0.47 -27.24 -0.74
C SER A 236 0.86 -28.74 -0.63
N GLY A 237 0.15 -29.52 0.20
CA GLY A 237 0.25 -30.98 0.24
C GLY A 237 1.33 -31.54 1.16
N LYS A 238 1.80 -30.79 2.16
CA LYS A 238 2.82 -31.29 3.11
C LYS A 238 2.31 -32.20 4.23
N LEU A 239 1.02 -32.57 4.27
CA LEU A 239 0.49 -33.46 5.31
C LEU A 239 -0.40 -34.56 4.71
N GLY A 240 0.14 -35.78 4.65
CA GLY A 240 -0.60 -37.00 4.37
C GLY A 240 0.33 -38.16 4.08
N PHE A 241 0.39 -39.15 4.99
CA PHE A 241 0.98 -40.46 4.73
C PHE A 241 0.21 -41.14 3.59
N SER A 242 0.66 -40.92 2.36
CA SER A 242 0.20 -41.64 1.17
C SER A 242 1.43 -41.91 0.31
N THR A 243 1.52 -43.15 -0.17
CA THR A 243 2.64 -43.75 -0.91
C THR A 243 3.22 -42.86 -2.00
N ALA A 244 4.53 -43.00 -2.19
CA ALA A 244 5.45 -42.13 -2.93
C ALA A 244 5.22 -41.98 -4.46
N GLU A 245 4.04 -42.30 -4.98
CA GLU A 245 3.71 -42.16 -6.40
C GLU A 245 2.41 -41.36 -6.53
N GLN A 246 2.50 -40.19 -7.18
CA GLN A 246 1.43 -39.22 -7.46
C GLN A 246 1.01 -38.26 -6.33
N SER A 247 1.97 -37.49 -5.78
CA SER A 247 1.65 -36.18 -5.19
C SER A 247 2.13 -35.08 -6.12
N SER A 248 1.32 -34.76 -7.14
CA SER A 248 1.53 -33.53 -7.91
C SER A 248 1.43 -32.36 -6.92
N ARG A 249 2.53 -31.61 -6.75
CA ARG A 249 2.50 -30.29 -6.10
C ARG A 249 1.40 -29.49 -6.79
N LYS A 250 0.26 -29.26 -6.11
CA LYS A 250 -0.70 -28.28 -6.59
C LYS A 250 -0.05 -26.91 -6.43
N ASP A 251 0.44 -26.37 -7.54
CA ASP A 251 0.97 -25.01 -7.58
C ASP A 251 -0.13 -24.04 -7.16
N PHE A 252 0.12 -23.27 -6.09
CA PHE A 252 -0.82 -22.25 -5.60
C PHE A 252 -1.17 -21.22 -6.68
N SER A 253 -0.30 -21.03 -7.67
CA SER A 253 -0.52 -20.17 -8.84
C SER A 253 -1.62 -20.69 -9.79
N LYS A 254 -1.92 -22.00 -9.79
CA LYS A 254 -2.89 -22.64 -10.71
C LYS A 254 -4.24 -22.96 -10.06
N MET A 255 -4.45 -22.57 -8.81
CA MET A 255 -5.69 -22.86 -8.08
C MET A 255 -6.89 -22.07 -8.63
N THR A 256 -8.05 -22.71 -8.66
CA THR A 256 -9.30 -22.06 -9.11
C THR A 256 -9.87 -21.14 -8.04
N ASP A 257 -10.78 -20.26 -8.45
CA ASP A 257 -11.45 -19.34 -7.52
C ASP A 257 -12.27 -20.07 -6.46
N GLU A 258 -12.85 -21.24 -6.79
CA GLU A 258 -13.59 -22.09 -5.86
C GLU A 258 -12.69 -22.70 -4.79
N GLU A 259 -11.50 -23.19 -5.17
CA GLU A 259 -10.51 -23.73 -4.22
C GLU A 259 -10.01 -22.62 -3.28
N ILE A 260 -9.78 -21.41 -3.80
CA ILE A 260 -9.38 -20.25 -2.99
C ILE A 260 -10.52 -19.80 -2.07
N ALA A 261 -11.76 -19.85 -2.54
CA ALA A 261 -12.92 -19.57 -1.69
C ALA A 261 -13.04 -20.58 -0.54
N GLN A 262 -12.69 -21.86 -0.75
CA GLN A 262 -12.62 -22.86 0.32
C GLN A 262 -11.55 -22.51 1.36
N ILE A 263 -10.36 -22.11 0.91
CA ILE A 263 -9.28 -21.65 1.80
C ILE A 263 -9.74 -20.43 2.62
N ASN A 264 -10.35 -19.45 1.95
CA ASN A 264 -10.83 -18.22 2.57
C ASN A 264 -11.97 -18.45 3.57
N ARG A 265 -12.67 -19.59 3.53
CA ARG A 265 -13.63 -19.97 4.58
C ARG A 265 -12.94 -20.39 5.88
N ARG A 266 -11.77 -21.04 5.78
CA ARG A 266 -11.01 -21.54 6.94
C ARG A 266 -10.03 -20.50 7.50
N ILE A 267 -9.57 -19.55 6.67
CA ILE A 267 -8.54 -18.58 7.05
C ILE A 267 -8.84 -17.85 8.35
N TYR A 268 -10.09 -17.43 8.56
CA TYR A 268 -10.46 -16.72 9.78
C TYR A 268 -10.24 -17.57 11.04
N ALA A 269 -10.68 -18.84 11.01
CA ALA A 269 -10.53 -19.74 12.15
C ALA A 269 -9.05 -20.03 12.45
N THR A 270 -8.25 -20.28 11.41
CA THR A 270 -6.82 -20.55 11.56
C THR A 270 -6.06 -19.33 12.07
N VAL A 271 -6.32 -18.15 11.51
CA VAL A 271 -5.68 -16.89 11.95
C VAL A 271 -6.06 -16.57 13.38
N LYS A 272 -7.34 -16.73 13.74
CA LYS A 272 -7.82 -16.51 15.11
C LYS A 272 -7.17 -17.48 16.10
N ALA A 273 -7.18 -18.79 15.81
CA ALA A 273 -6.58 -19.79 16.67
C ALA A 273 -5.06 -19.57 16.84
N LYS A 274 -4.37 -19.11 15.79
CA LYS A 274 -2.95 -18.77 15.88
C LYS A 274 -2.71 -17.49 16.69
N ALA A 275 -3.56 -16.47 16.52
CA ALA A 275 -3.52 -15.25 17.34
C ALA A 275 -3.69 -15.59 18.83
N GLU A 276 -4.64 -16.44 19.18
CA GLU A 276 -4.89 -16.89 20.57
C GLU A 276 -3.74 -17.71 21.16
N ARG A 277 -2.95 -18.39 20.32
CA ARG A 277 -1.80 -19.19 20.77
C ARG A 277 -0.51 -18.39 20.88
N GLU A 278 -0.29 -17.43 19.98
CA GLU A 278 0.99 -16.72 19.85
C GLU A 278 0.98 -15.31 20.47
N LEU A 279 -0.20 -14.71 20.68
CA LEU A 279 -0.34 -13.39 21.31
C LEU A 279 -0.87 -13.52 22.74
N ALA A 280 -0.46 -12.61 23.63
CA ALA A 280 -1.02 -12.50 24.97
C ALA A 280 -2.55 -12.40 24.95
N PRO A 281 -3.22 -13.06 25.92
CA PRO A 281 -4.59 -12.71 26.27
C PRO A 281 -4.75 -11.21 26.60
N GLU A 282 -3.80 -10.60 27.33
CA GLU A 282 -3.84 -9.17 27.67
C GLU A 282 -3.89 -8.30 26.42
N PHE A 283 -3.10 -8.62 25.40
CA PHE A 283 -3.07 -7.87 24.15
C PHE A 283 -4.34 -8.09 23.33
N LEU A 284 -4.79 -9.34 23.19
CA LEU A 284 -6.01 -9.67 22.45
C LEU A 284 -7.24 -8.99 23.03
N ASN A 285 -7.31 -8.88 24.37
CA ASN A 285 -8.39 -8.20 25.06
C ASN A 285 -8.41 -6.67 24.84
N ARG A 286 -7.31 -6.08 24.33
CA ARG A 286 -7.25 -4.66 23.94
C ARG A 286 -7.57 -4.42 22.46
N LEU A 287 -7.72 -5.47 21.67
CA LEU A 287 -8.13 -5.33 20.28
C LEU A 287 -9.65 -5.16 20.21
N ASP A 288 -10.11 -4.09 19.59
CA ASP A 288 -11.53 -3.92 19.27
C ASP A 288 -11.96 -4.91 18.19
N ARG A 289 -11.06 -5.22 17.25
CA ARG A 289 -11.36 -6.12 16.14
C ARG A 289 -10.13 -6.79 15.54
N LEU A 290 -10.25 -8.11 15.37
CA LEU A 290 -9.38 -8.89 14.49
C LEU A 290 -9.94 -8.88 13.06
N VAL A 291 -9.27 -8.18 12.17
CA VAL A 291 -9.61 -8.04 10.75
C VAL A 291 -8.76 -9.00 9.93
N VAL A 292 -9.39 -10.04 9.40
CA VAL A 292 -8.70 -11.06 8.59
C VAL A 292 -8.81 -10.75 7.10
N PHE A 293 -7.66 -10.61 6.45
CA PHE A 293 -7.51 -10.45 5.00
C PHE A 293 -7.37 -11.82 4.35
N HIS A 294 -8.05 -12.00 3.22
CA HIS A 294 -8.11 -13.27 2.51
C HIS A 294 -7.20 -13.28 1.27
N PHE A 295 -6.90 -14.48 0.79
CA PHE A 295 -6.21 -14.65 -0.50
C PHE A 295 -7.06 -14.08 -1.62
N LEU A 296 -6.39 -13.44 -2.57
CA LEU A 296 -7.01 -12.82 -3.74
C LEU A 296 -7.36 -13.90 -4.77
N THR A 297 -8.59 -13.84 -5.28
CA THR A 297 -9.07 -14.68 -6.39
C THR A 297 -8.52 -14.19 -7.72
N HIS A 298 -8.58 -15.00 -8.78
CA HIS A 298 -8.19 -14.60 -10.13
C HIS A 298 -8.96 -13.34 -10.58
N ARG A 299 -10.26 -13.29 -10.28
CA ARG A 299 -11.11 -12.10 -10.52
C ARG A 299 -10.61 -10.86 -9.78
N ASP A 300 -10.10 -11.01 -8.55
CA ASP A 300 -9.54 -9.89 -7.82
C ASP A 300 -8.27 -9.36 -8.48
N TYR A 301 -7.37 -10.26 -8.91
CA TYR A 301 -6.15 -9.88 -9.64
C TYR A 301 -6.46 -9.12 -10.93
N GLU A 302 -7.43 -9.58 -11.71
CA GLU A 302 -7.85 -8.90 -12.94
C GLU A 302 -8.33 -7.47 -12.65
N ARG A 303 -9.19 -7.30 -11.64
CA ARG A 303 -9.68 -5.98 -11.21
C ARG A 303 -8.55 -5.08 -10.69
N ILE A 304 -7.59 -5.65 -9.97
CA ILE A 304 -6.39 -4.93 -9.49
C ILE A 304 -5.54 -4.49 -10.68
N LEU A 305 -5.28 -5.38 -11.64
CA LEU A 305 -4.52 -5.10 -12.85
C LEU A 305 -5.13 -3.92 -13.62
N GLN A 306 -6.43 -3.99 -13.94
CA GLN A 306 -7.15 -2.92 -14.64
C GLN A 306 -7.03 -1.57 -13.89
N LYS A 307 -7.15 -1.59 -12.57
CA LYS A 307 -7.04 -0.39 -11.74
C LYS A 307 -5.63 0.20 -11.73
N GLU A 308 -4.59 -0.63 -11.64
CA GLU A 308 -3.20 -0.16 -11.72
C GLU A 308 -2.87 0.39 -13.12
N LEU A 309 -3.34 -0.25 -14.20
CA LEU A 309 -3.23 0.28 -15.57
C LEU A 309 -3.94 1.63 -15.71
N ALA A 310 -5.12 1.80 -15.12
CA ALA A 310 -5.83 3.08 -15.10
C ALA A 310 -5.04 4.18 -14.35
N LYS A 311 -4.23 3.83 -13.33
CA LYS A 311 -3.32 4.79 -12.69
C LYS A 311 -2.20 5.22 -13.62
N VAL A 312 -1.66 4.32 -14.44
CA VAL A 312 -0.66 4.67 -15.48
C VAL A 312 -1.25 5.71 -16.43
N GLN A 313 -2.46 5.48 -16.95
CA GLN A 313 -3.16 6.45 -17.80
C GLN A 313 -3.36 7.82 -17.10
N LYS A 314 -3.71 7.83 -15.81
CA LYS A 314 -3.83 9.08 -15.03
C LYS A 314 -2.50 9.82 -14.86
N ARG A 315 -1.38 9.09 -14.71
CA ARG A 315 -0.03 9.70 -14.58
C ARG A 315 0.39 10.40 -15.88
N VAL A 316 0.13 9.78 -17.03
CA VAL A 316 0.34 10.36 -18.37
C VAL A 316 -0.41 11.68 -18.51
N LYS A 317 -1.67 11.75 -18.05
CA LYS A 317 -2.49 12.99 -18.11
C LYS A 317 -2.01 14.11 -17.17
N ARG A 318 -1.45 13.81 -15.99
CA ARG A 318 -1.30 14.79 -14.88
C ARG A 318 0.10 15.38 -14.67
N LYS A 319 1.18 14.62 -14.87
CA LYS A 319 2.51 15.02 -14.33
C LYS A 319 3.56 15.41 -15.36
N VAL A 320 3.42 14.96 -16.60
CA VAL A 320 4.50 15.20 -17.56
C VAL A 320 4.42 16.61 -18.17
N ILE A 321 3.21 17.16 -18.29
CA ILE A 321 2.93 18.40 -19.03
C ILE A 321 3.47 19.69 -18.38
N LYS A 322 3.73 19.72 -17.06
CA LYS A 322 4.09 20.99 -16.37
C LYS A 322 5.59 21.31 -16.30
N LYS A 323 6.51 20.36 -16.53
CA LYS A 323 7.97 20.64 -16.51
C LYS A 323 8.79 19.92 -17.59
N ARG A 324 8.25 18.90 -18.27
CA ARG A 324 8.94 18.18 -19.35
C ARG A 324 7.94 17.86 -20.46
N LYS A 325 8.02 18.54 -21.61
CA LYS A 325 7.20 18.41 -22.84
C LYS A 325 6.81 16.98 -23.31
N ALA A 326 6.18 16.13 -22.50
CA ALA A 326 5.68 14.85 -22.96
C ALA A 326 4.22 14.98 -23.39
N PRO A 327 3.86 14.28 -24.46
CA PRO A 327 2.53 14.33 -25.03
C PRO A 327 1.49 13.77 -24.05
N ALA A 328 0.32 14.41 -23.98
CA ALA A 328 -0.87 13.75 -23.47
C ALA A 328 -1.32 12.72 -24.52
N PHE A 329 -1.51 11.46 -24.14
CA PHE A 329 -2.02 10.41 -25.02
C PHE A 329 -3.02 9.51 -24.30
N VAL A 330 -3.77 8.71 -25.07
CA VAL A 330 -4.71 7.71 -24.56
C VAL A 330 -4.10 6.33 -24.75
N LEU A 331 -4.15 5.51 -23.70
CA LEU A 331 -3.68 4.14 -23.73
C LEU A 331 -4.86 3.17 -23.64
N THR A 332 -4.87 2.18 -24.52
CA THR A 332 -5.81 1.06 -24.55
C THR A 332 -5.04 -0.25 -24.56
N PHE A 333 -5.61 -1.29 -23.98
CA PHE A 333 -5.00 -2.61 -23.87
C PHE A 333 -5.94 -3.62 -24.51
N SER A 334 -5.41 -4.41 -25.44
CA SER A 334 -6.16 -5.52 -26.03
C SER A 334 -6.35 -6.66 -25.00
N PRO A 335 -7.40 -7.49 -25.10
CA PRO A 335 -7.62 -8.61 -24.19
C PRO A 335 -6.41 -9.55 -24.05
N PRO A 336 -5.67 -9.92 -25.12
CA PRO A 336 -4.46 -10.74 -25.00
C PRO A 336 -3.36 -10.11 -24.12
N VAL A 337 -3.24 -8.77 -24.10
CA VAL A 337 -2.29 -8.09 -23.21
C VAL A 337 -2.71 -8.19 -21.76
N LEU A 338 -4.01 -8.06 -21.47
CA LEU A 338 -4.53 -8.23 -20.11
C LEU A 338 -4.28 -9.66 -19.61
N ASP A 339 -4.55 -10.66 -20.44
CA ASP A 339 -4.29 -12.07 -20.12
C ASP A 339 -2.79 -12.35 -19.90
N TYR A 340 -1.93 -11.79 -20.75
CA TYR A 340 -0.48 -11.90 -20.61
C TYR A 340 0.01 -11.28 -19.30
N LEU A 341 -0.36 -10.03 -19.02
CA LEU A 341 0.03 -9.33 -17.78
C LEU A 341 -0.50 -10.04 -16.53
N LEU A 342 -1.71 -10.61 -16.60
CA LEU A 342 -2.31 -11.36 -15.51
C LEU A 342 -1.57 -12.67 -15.26
N ARG A 343 -1.25 -13.43 -16.31
CA ARG A 343 -0.48 -14.68 -16.24
C ARG A 343 0.90 -14.45 -15.60
N GLU A 344 1.61 -13.42 -16.06
CA GLU A 344 2.91 -13.01 -15.50
C GLU A 344 2.78 -12.62 -14.02
N SER A 345 1.71 -11.90 -13.67
CA SER A 345 1.46 -11.46 -12.28
C SER A 345 1.14 -12.62 -11.33
N LEU A 346 0.43 -13.65 -11.83
CA LEU A 346 0.06 -14.84 -11.06
C LEU A 346 1.22 -15.82 -10.85
N GLY A 347 2.33 -15.66 -11.59
CA GLY A 347 3.55 -16.46 -11.43
C GLY A 347 4.13 -16.41 -10.01
N ASP A 348 3.93 -15.31 -9.28
CA ASP A 348 4.35 -15.14 -7.87
C ASP A 348 3.15 -14.82 -6.96
N ARG A 349 2.18 -15.73 -6.91
CA ARG A 349 0.97 -15.57 -6.09
C ARG A 349 1.25 -15.50 -4.58
N GLN A 350 2.38 -16.04 -4.12
CA GLN A 350 2.78 -15.99 -2.70
C GLN A 350 3.03 -14.55 -2.22
N SER A 351 3.49 -13.68 -3.12
CA SER A 351 3.67 -12.25 -2.86
C SER A 351 2.36 -11.44 -2.94
N GLY A 352 1.20 -12.07 -3.13
CA GLY A 352 -0.10 -11.42 -3.28
C GLY A 352 -0.18 -10.55 -4.54
N ALA A 353 -0.76 -9.36 -4.46
CA ALA A 353 -0.90 -8.45 -5.61
C ALA A 353 0.37 -7.63 -5.94
N ARG A 354 1.45 -7.76 -5.15
CA ARG A 354 2.70 -7.02 -5.38
C ARG A 354 3.30 -7.23 -6.78
N PRO A 355 3.28 -8.45 -7.38
CA PRO A 355 3.79 -8.65 -8.74
C PRO A 355 3.05 -7.85 -9.81
N VAL A 356 1.75 -7.54 -9.63
CA VAL A 356 0.96 -6.79 -10.62
C VAL A 356 1.61 -5.45 -10.94
N VAL A 357 1.99 -4.70 -9.89
CA VAL A 357 2.65 -3.40 -10.06
C VAL A 357 4.00 -3.57 -10.75
N ARG A 358 4.79 -4.56 -10.33
CA ARG A 358 6.12 -4.84 -10.91
C ARG A 358 6.05 -5.22 -12.39
N VAL A 359 5.09 -6.08 -12.75
CA VAL A 359 4.86 -6.54 -14.13
C VAL A 359 4.42 -5.36 -15.00
N ILE A 360 3.50 -4.52 -14.54
CA ILE A 360 3.12 -3.29 -15.24
C ILE A 360 4.33 -2.37 -15.42
N GLU A 361 5.13 -2.15 -14.37
CA GLU A 361 6.30 -1.29 -14.45
C GLU A 361 7.33 -1.81 -15.46
N LYS A 362 7.62 -3.11 -15.43
CA LYS A 362 8.58 -3.76 -16.32
C LYS A 362 8.09 -3.84 -17.77
N LYS A 363 6.86 -4.32 -18.00
CA LYS A 363 6.36 -4.68 -19.34
C LYS A 363 5.58 -3.55 -20.03
N VAL A 364 5.05 -2.58 -19.28
CA VAL A 364 4.25 -1.46 -19.84
C VAL A 364 4.97 -0.12 -19.66
N VAL A 365 5.30 0.26 -18.42
CA VAL A 365 5.83 1.60 -18.13
C VAL A 365 7.22 1.80 -18.74
N THR A 366 8.07 0.77 -18.67
CA THR A 366 9.42 0.82 -19.23
C THR A 366 9.40 1.01 -20.75
N GLU A 367 8.55 0.27 -21.46
CA GLU A 367 8.39 0.41 -22.90
C GLU A 367 7.80 1.76 -23.30
N LEU A 368 6.77 2.24 -22.59
CA LEU A 368 6.24 3.60 -22.79
C LEU A 368 7.33 4.66 -22.55
N ALA A 369 8.19 4.49 -21.55
CA ALA A 369 9.27 5.43 -21.27
C ALA A 369 10.29 5.49 -22.42
N LYS A 370 10.65 4.35 -23.02
CA LYS A 370 11.50 4.29 -24.22
C LYS A 370 10.87 5.07 -25.39
N LEU A 371 9.58 4.86 -25.64
CA LEU A 371 8.84 5.54 -26.72
C LEU A 371 8.73 7.06 -26.51
N ILE A 372 8.49 7.49 -25.27
CA ILE A 372 8.44 8.92 -24.91
C ILE A 372 9.82 9.56 -25.10
N ASN A 373 10.88 8.91 -24.62
CA ASN A 373 12.25 9.43 -24.74
C ASN A 373 12.73 9.47 -26.19
N GLY A 374 12.33 8.49 -27.00
CA GLY A 374 12.55 8.46 -28.44
C GLY A 374 11.71 9.46 -29.23
N ARG A 375 10.83 10.23 -28.58
CA ARG A 375 9.90 11.20 -29.21
C ARG A 375 8.97 10.58 -30.27
N MET A 376 8.68 9.29 -30.13
CA MET A 376 7.85 8.54 -31.08
C MET A 376 6.35 8.77 -30.88
N ILE A 377 5.96 9.18 -29.66
CA ILE A 377 4.58 9.49 -29.29
C ILE A 377 4.33 10.98 -29.48
N LYS A 378 3.20 11.32 -30.09
CA LYS A 378 2.74 12.69 -30.33
C LYS A 378 1.57 13.03 -29.40
N PRO A 379 1.34 14.33 -29.12
CA PRO A 379 0.16 14.74 -28.35
C PRO A 379 -1.12 14.29 -29.04
N ARG A 380 -2.08 13.80 -28.25
CA ARG A 380 -3.38 13.25 -28.66
C ARG A 380 -3.31 11.90 -29.38
N ASP A 381 -2.15 11.24 -29.39
CA ASP A 381 -2.07 9.86 -29.87
C ASP A 381 -3.01 8.95 -29.08
N HIS A 382 -3.60 7.99 -29.79
CA HIS A 382 -4.23 6.82 -29.21
C HIS A 382 -3.28 5.64 -29.43
N LEU A 383 -2.83 5.05 -28.33
CA LEU A 383 -1.94 3.90 -28.32
C LEU A 383 -2.72 2.66 -27.91
N GLU A 384 -2.61 1.61 -28.71
CA GLU A 384 -3.14 0.29 -28.40
C GLU A 384 -1.98 -0.66 -28.11
N ALA A 385 -1.97 -1.25 -26.91
CA ALA A 385 -1.01 -2.28 -26.52
C ALA A 385 -1.47 -3.64 -27.06
N ARG A 386 -0.55 -4.37 -27.69
CA ARG A 386 -0.73 -5.73 -28.20
C ARG A 386 0.42 -6.63 -27.78
N VAL A 387 0.14 -7.95 -27.71
CA VAL A 387 1.18 -8.96 -27.48
C VAL A 387 1.70 -9.41 -28.83
N GLU A 388 3.02 -9.43 -28.97
CA GLU A 388 3.71 -10.05 -30.10
C GLU A 388 4.65 -11.13 -29.60
N LYS A 389 4.98 -12.07 -30.49
CA LYS A 389 5.95 -13.13 -30.20
C LYS A 389 7.19 -12.82 -31.01
N GLU A 390 8.25 -12.43 -30.31
CA GLU A 390 9.57 -12.19 -30.90
C GLU A 390 10.55 -13.20 -30.32
N ASN A 391 11.53 -13.63 -31.12
CA ASN A 391 12.62 -14.43 -30.57
C ASN A 391 13.55 -13.53 -29.77
N ASN A 392 13.86 -13.92 -28.53
CA ASN A 392 14.87 -13.25 -27.73
C ASN A 392 16.28 -13.46 -28.34
N GLU A 393 17.30 -12.85 -27.73
CA GLU A 393 18.70 -12.93 -28.19
C GLU A 393 19.24 -14.37 -28.27
N GLU A 394 18.61 -15.31 -27.56
CA GLU A 394 18.95 -16.74 -27.53
C GLU A 394 18.09 -17.58 -28.51
N GLY A 395 17.25 -16.96 -29.33
CA GLY A 395 16.38 -17.63 -30.29
C GLY A 395 15.13 -18.26 -29.69
N VAL A 396 14.82 -17.99 -28.42
CA VAL A 396 13.64 -18.50 -27.72
C VAL A 396 12.48 -17.52 -27.92
N PRO A 397 11.29 -17.98 -28.36
CA PRO A 397 10.14 -17.10 -28.53
C PRO A 397 9.68 -16.52 -27.18
N GLU A 398 9.72 -15.20 -27.05
CA GLU A 398 9.25 -14.43 -25.90
C GLU A 398 8.05 -13.58 -26.30
N GLU A 399 7.01 -13.55 -25.44
CA GLU A 399 5.88 -12.64 -25.58
C GLU A 399 6.30 -11.23 -25.12
N THR A 400 6.20 -10.23 -26.00
CA THR A 400 6.52 -8.83 -25.73
C THR A 400 5.31 -7.93 -25.95
N ILE A 401 5.26 -6.78 -25.26
CA ILE A 401 4.18 -5.79 -25.44
C ILE A 401 4.66 -4.72 -26.41
N VAL A 402 3.95 -4.61 -27.53
CA VAL A 402 4.21 -3.60 -28.57
C VAL A 402 3.04 -2.60 -28.60
N PHE A 403 3.35 -1.33 -28.81
CA PHE A 403 2.35 -0.25 -28.88
C PHE A 403 2.11 0.19 -30.32
N TYR A 404 0.84 0.28 -30.71
CA TYR A 404 0.41 0.71 -32.03
C TYR A 404 -0.29 2.06 -31.94
N ARG A 405 -0.01 2.97 -32.88
CA ARG A 405 -0.84 4.17 -33.06
C ARG A 405 -2.13 3.79 -33.78
N THR A 406 -3.27 4.12 -33.18
CA THR A 406 -4.59 3.97 -33.80
C THR A 406 -5.10 5.32 -34.26
N ASN A 407 -4.89 5.66 -35.54
CA ASN A 407 -5.57 6.80 -36.13
C ASN A 407 -7.03 6.42 -36.42
N SER A 408 -7.95 7.37 -36.23
CA SER A 408 -9.41 7.21 -36.45
C SER A 408 -9.83 6.95 -37.91
N GLN A 409 -8.88 6.60 -38.79
CA GLN A 409 -9.10 6.00 -40.10
C GLN A 409 -8.03 4.92 -40.32
N GLU A 410 -8.39 3.66 -40.02
CA GLU A 410 -7.85 2.33 -40.43
C GLU A 410 -6.34 2.07 -40.63
N SER A 411 -5.45 3.05 -40.61
CA SER A 411 -4.01 2.88 -40.75
C SER A 411 -3.38 2.67 -39.38
N ARG A 412 -2.96 1.43 -39.11
CA ARG A 412 -2.23 1.03 -37.90
C ARG A 412 -0.73 1.04 -38.19
N THR A 413 0.03 1.84 -37.46
CA THR A 413 1.50 1.84 -37.55
C THR A 413 2.07 1.40 -36.21
N ALA A 414 2.87 0.32 -36.22
CA ALA A 414 3.59 -0.15 -35.04
C ALA A 414 4.60 0.93 -34.61
N ILE A 415 4.69 1.18 -33.30
CA ILE A 415 5.74 2.01 -32.72
C ILE A 415 6.70 1.09 -31.98
N LEU A 416 7.81 0.76 -32.64
CA LEU A 416 8.86 -0.04 -32.03
C LEU A 416 9.75 0.83 -31.12
N SER A 417 10.14 0.27 -29.99
CA SER A 417 11.18 0.84 -29.14
C SER A 417 12.54 0.79 -29.86
N PRO A 418 13.38 1.82 -29.74
CA PRO A 418 14.70 1.79 -30.37
C PRO A 418 15.55 0.65 -29.79
N SER A 419 16.07 -0.22 -30.65
CA SER A 419 17.05 -1.24 -30.28
C SER A 419 18.36 -0.57 -29.87
N PRO A 420 19.09 -1.07 -28.85
CA PRO A 420 20.34 -0.47 -28.37
C PRO A 420 21.49 -0.47 -29.40
N HIS A 421 21.28 -0.98 -30.62
CA HIS A 421 22.33 -1.21 -31.61
C HIS A 421 22.26 -0.41 -32.92
N HIS A 422 21.34 0.54 -33.08
CA HIS A 422 21.44 1.43 -34.26
C HIS A 422 22.38 2.61 -34.02
N ARG A 423 23.66 2.41 -34.40
CA ARG A 423 24.55 3.51 -34.79
C ARG A 423 23.85 4.32 -35.88
N ARG A 424 23.81 5.65 -35.70
CA ARG A 424 23.38 6.57 -36.75
C ARG A 424 24.24 6.33 -38.00
N PRO A 425 23.67 6.28 -39.21
CA PRO A 425 24.48 6.45 -40.41
C PRO A 425 24.98 7.90 -40.41
N SER A 426 26.31 8.06 -40.41
CA SER A 426 26.98 9.31 -40.73
C SER A 426 26.66 9.65 -42.18
N SER A 427 25.72 10.57 -42.39
CA SER A 427 25.60 11.32 -43.63
C SER A 427 26.47 12.55 -43.48
N LEU A 428 27.46 12.70 -44.37
CA LEU A 428 28.10 13.94 -44.82
C LEU A 428 29.19 13.52 -45.82
N GLU A 429 28.79 13.25 -47.06
CA GLU A 429 29.59 13.50 -48.25
C GLU A 429 28.85 14.57 -49.05
N ASP A 430 29.57 15.66 -49.34
CA ASP A 430 29.48 16.64 -50.42
C ASP A 430 30.50 17.73 -50.02
N GLU A 431 31.76 17.55 -50.42
CA GLU A 431 32.34 18.06 -51.67
C GLU A 431 32.55 19.59 -51.65
N ASP A 432 33.81 19.97 -51.39
CA ASP A 432 34.46 21.17 -51.93
C ASP A 432 35.94 20.80 -52.16
N ALA A 433 36.24 20.31 -53.37
CA ALA A 433 37.50 20.38 -54.15
C ALA A 433 37.69 19.17 -55.09
#